data_AF-A0A1Z8SUE4-F1
#
_entry.id   AF-A0A1Z8SUE4-F1
#
_cell.length_a   1.000
_cell.length_b   1.000
_cell.length_c   1.000
_cell.angle_alpha   90.00
_cell.angle_beta   90.00
_cell.angle_gamma   90.00
#
_symmetry.space_group_name_H-M   'P 1'
#
loop_
_entity.id
_entity.type
_entity.pdbx_description
1 polymer ?
#
loop_
_entity_poly.entity_id
_entity_poly.type
_entity_poly.pdbx_seq_one_letter_code
_entity_poly.pdbx_strand_id
1 'polypeptide(L)' 'TKIHKKNNEFIVTGSISFHGITKEFVIPVKYIMENNNVIIKSEFAIMLSDFKIKRPSLLTIKIQGR' A
#
# COMPACT_ATOMS: atom_id res chain seq x y z
N THR A 1 -6.68 -3.81 11.79
CA THR A 1 -5.25 -3.59 11.50
C THR A 1 -4.41 -4.31 12.54
N LYS A 2 -3.36 -5.02 12.12
CA LYS A 2 -2.39 -5.71 12.98
C LYS A 2 -1.00 -5.18 12.64
N ILE A 3 -0.14 -5.03 13.64
CA ILE A 3 1.22 -4.50 13.47
C ILE A 3 2.19 -5.47 14.15
N HIS A 4 3.20 -5.93 13.42
CA HIS A 4 4.20 -6.85 13.90
C HIS A 4 5.59 -6.29 13.64
N LYS A 5 6.43 -6.17 14.67
CA LYS A 5 7.83 -5.77 14.49
C LYS A 5 8.65 -6.98 14.02
N LYS A 6 9.40 -6.83 12.93
CA LYS A 6 10.34 -7.83 12.42
C LYS A 6 11.66 -7.13 12.12
N ASN A 7 12.70 -7.41 12.91
CA ASN A 7 13.99 -6.72 12.86
C ASN A 7 13.84 -5.19 13.03
N ASN A 8 14.36 -4.39 12.10
CA ASN A 8 14.26 -2.93 12.04
C ASN A 8 13.04 -2.42 11.25
N GLU A 9 12.12 -3.31 10.88
CA GLU A 9 10.92 -2.97 10.12
C GLU A 9 9.65 -3.38 10.88
N PHE A 10 8.55 -2.70 10.56
CA PHE A 10 7.21 -3.12 10.95
C PHE A 10 6.49 -3.73 9.76
N ILE A 11 5.83 -4.86 9.97
CA ILE A 11 4.89 -5.44 9.04
C ILE A 11 3.50 -5.03 9.50
N VAL A 12 2.78 -4.29 8.66
CA VAL A 12 1.43 -3.82 8.94
C VAL A 12 0.46 -4.60 8.06
N THR A 13 -0.49 -5.27 8.71
CA THR A 13 -1.62 -5.93 8.04
C THR A 13 -2.87 -5.09 8.23
N GLY A 14 -3.47 -4.64 7.14
CA GLY A 14 -4.64 -3.77 7.20
C GLY A 14 -5.47 -3.87 5.94
N SER A 15 -6.69 -3.37 6.01
CA SER A 15 -7.59 -3.36 4.85
C SER A 15 -7.55 -2.02 4.16
N ILE A 16 -7.42 -2.04 2.83
CA ILE A 16 -7.57 -0.87 1.98
C ILE A 16 -8.90 -0.98 1.27
N SER A 17 -9.72 0.05 1.41
CA SER A 17 -10.97 0.20 0.66
C SER A 17 -10.74 1.18 -0.48
N PHE A 18 -10.93 0.73 -1.71
CA PHE A 18 -10.81 1.56 -2.90
C PHE A 18 -11.89 1.17 -3.89
N HIS A 19 -12.60 2.17 -4.43
CA HIS A 19 -13.71 1.97 -5.37
C HIS A 19 -14.75 0.93 -4.91
N GLY A 20 -15.15 1.00 -3.63
CA GLY A 20 -16.16 0.11 -3.06
C GLY A 20 -15.70 -1.34 -2.80
N ILE A 21 -14.44 -1.67 -3.08
CA ILE A 21 -13.86 -2.98 -2.79
C ILE A 21 -12.82 -2.85 -1.69
N THR A 22 -12.94 -3.71 -0.68
CA THR A 22 -12.01 -3.80 0.44
C THR A 22 -11.14 -5.04 0.30
N LYS A 23 -9.83 -4.86 0.43
CA LYS A 23 -8.84 -5.94 0.37
C LYS A 23 -7.84 -5.80 1.51
N GLU A 24 -7.41 -6.92 2.07
CA GLU A 24 -6.35 -6.96 3.08
C GLU A 24 -4.98 -6.91 2.40
N PHE A 25 -4.09 -6.06 2.91
CA PHE A 25 -2.71 -5.91 2.47
C PHE A 25 -1.78 -6.13 3.64
N VAL A 26 -0.61 -6.68 3.34
CA VAL A 26 0.53 -6.79 4.26
C VAL A 26 1.63 -5.91 3.68
N ILE A 27 1.92 -4.79 4.35
CA ILE A 27 2.89 -3.79 3.86
C ILE A 27 4.09 -3.68 4.82
N PRO A 28 5.32 -3.62 4.29
CA PRO A 28 6.49 -3.31 5.10
C PRO A 28 6.55 -1.81 5.38
N VAL A 29 6.93 -1.45 6.61
CA VAL A 29 6.97 -0.07 7.10
C VAL A 29 8.31 0.15 7.78
N LYS A 30 9.03 1.16 7.30
CA LYS A 30 10.24 1.69 7.93
C LYS A 30 9.89 2.92 8.75
N TYR A 31 10.62 3.15 9.81
CA TYR A 31 10.47 4.36 10.62
C TYR A 31 11.83 4.97 10.92
N ILE A 32 11.84 6.29 11.08
CA ILE A 32 13.02 7.07 11.45
C ILE A 32 12.60 7.99 12.60
N MET A 33 13.44 8.08 13.63
CA MET A 33 13.26 9.00 14.76
C MET A 33 14.19 10.20 14.55
N GLU A 34 13.65 11.39 14.32
CA GLU A 34 14.42 12.61 14.08
C GLU A 34 13.75 13.79 14.78
N ASN A 35 14.50 14.54 15.61
CA ASN A 35 14.05 15.79 16.24
C ASN A 35 12.66 15.68 16.92
N ASN A 36 12.47 14.66 17.78
CA ASN A 36 11.19 14.32 18.41
C ASN A 36 10.04 13.93 17.44
N ASN A 37 10.31 13.79 16.14
CA ASN A 37 9.35 13.31 15.16
C ASN A 37 9.57 11.83 14.83
N VAL A 38 8.47 11.14 14.52
CA VAL A 38 8.46 9.81 13.95
C VAL A 38 8.11 9.94 12.47
N ILE A 39 9.06 9.65 11.57
CA ILE A 39 8.82 9.62 10.13
C ILE A 39 8.57 8.18 9.73
N ILE A 40 7.38 7.90 9.18
CA ILE A 40 6.98 6.57 8.74
C ILE A 40 7.01 6.52 7.21
N LYS A 41 7.70 5.53 6.64
CA LYS A 41 7.85 5.34 5.19
C LYS A 41 7.45 3.91 4.80
N SER A 42 6.69 3.80 3.72
CA SER A 42 6.33 2.51 3.11
C SER A 42 6.19 2.69 1.61
N GLU A 43 6.57 1.66 0.86
CA GLU A 43 6.37 1.59 -0.58
C GLU A 43 5.75 0.22 -0.89
N PHE A 44 4.61 0.24 -1.57
CA PHE A 44 3.90 -0.96 -1.99
C PHE A 44 3.08 -0.66 -3.25
N ALA A 45 2.86 -1.69 -4.06
CA ALA A 45 2.05 -1.59 -5.26
C ALA A 45 0.68 -2.23 -5.01
N ILE A 46 -0.34 -1.70 -5.69
CA ILE A 46 -1.67 -2.31 -5.77
C ILE A 46 -1.99 -2.59 -7.24
N MET A 47 -2.68 -3.69 -7.52
CA MET A 47 -3.21 -3.94 -8.86
C MET A 47 -4.62 -3.37 -8.97
N LEU A 48 -4.88 -2.57 -10.01
CA LEU A 48 -6.22 -2.01 -10.27
C LEU A 48 -7.29 -3.10 -10.44
N SER A 49 -6.89 -4.28 -10.94
CA SER A 49 -7.75 -5.45 -11.08
C SER A 49 -8.30 -5.96 -9.75
N ASP A 50 -7.54 -5.84 -8.66
CA ASP A 50 -7.97 -6.29 -7.32
C ASP A 50 -9.18 -5.50 -6.81
N PHE A 51 -9.36 -4.29 -7.34
CA PHE A 51 -10.45 -3.36 -7.04
C PHE A 51 -11.47 -3.25 -8.18
N LYS A 52 -11.47 -4.21 -9.12
CA LYS A 52 -12.37 -4.25 -10.29
C LYS A 52 -12.43 -2.94 -11.08
N ILE A 53 -11.36 -2.15 -11.04
CA ILE A 53 -11.28 -0.91 -11.82
C ILE A 53 -11.02 -1.31 -13.26
N LYS A 54 -12.08 -1.23 -14.07
CA LYS A 54 -11.98 -1.41 -15.51
C LYS A 54 -11.11 -0.30 -16.06
N ARG A 55 -10.16 -0.64 -16.91
CA ARG A 55 -9.40 0.34 -17.70
C ARG A 55 -10.35 0.88 -18.77
N PRO A 56 -10.73 2.17 -18.76
CA PRO A 56 -11.40 2.76 -19.90
C PRO A 56 -10.49 2.64 -21.12
N SER A 57 -11.05 2.36 -22.29
CA SER A 57 -10.30 2.13 -23.54
C SER A 57 -9.57 3.37 -24.08
N LEU A 58 -9.69 4.54 -23.44
CA LEU A 58 -8.90 5.74 -23.73
C LEU A 58 -8.25 6.28 -22.46
N LEU A 59 -7.08 5.74 -22.11
CA LEU A 59 -6.11 6.43 -21.25
C LEU A 59 -4.77 6.40 -21.98
N THR A 60 -4.34 7.54 -22.52
CA THR A 60 -3.03 7.75 -23.18
C THR A 60 -1.85 7.58 -22.21
N ILE A 61 -2.12 7.32 -20.93
CA ILE A 61 -1.12 7.15 -19.87
C ILE A 61 -0.75 5.67 -19.78
N LYS A 62 0.51 5.32 -20.09
CA LYS A 62 1.06 3.97 -19.90
C LYS A 62 1.09 3.62 -18.40
N ILE A 63 0.04 2.97 -17.91
CA ILE A 63 0.07 2.30 -16.61
C ILE A 63 0.79 0.96 -16.82
N GLN A 64 1.98 0.80 -16.24
CA GLN A 64 2.69 -0.48 -16.25
C GLN A 64 1.94 -1.48 -15.36
N GLY A 65 1.23 -2.42 -15.99
CA GLY A 65 0.83 -3.66 -15.34
C GLY A 65 1.91 -4.70 -15.61
N ARG A 66 2.47 -5.29 -14.56
CA ARG A 66 3.08 -6.63 -14.69
C ARG A 66 1.99 -7.66 -14.46
#